data_AF-A0A542SFF5-F1
#
_entry.id   AF-A0A542SFF5-F1
#
_cell.length_a   1.000
_cell.length_b   1.000
_cell.length_c   1.000
_cell.angle_alpha   90.00
_cell.angle_beta   90.00
_cell.angle_gamma   90.00
#
_symmetry.space_group_name_H-M   'P 1'
#
loop_
_entity.id
_entity.type
_entity.pdbx_description
1 polymer ?
#
loop_
_entity_poly.entity_id
_entity_poly.type
_entity_poly.pdbx_seq_one_letter_code
_entity_poly.pdbx_strand_id
1 'polypeptide(L)'
;MRIRVIHSIDELVRDLNRIPVLASRDARDAVRHGAMTGNLIAKEHARGKSGRHGKHYPRSFTWDRPAQSLFGGAGWSADYGPLPGRRQGGMSFEEGSRNQPAHGDLEASRTPAIGVVAQDVRRAMDDWFWPGRG
;
A
#
# COMPACT_ATOMS: atom_id res chain seq x y z
N MET A 1 18.89 -37.64 -19.03
CA MET A 1 18.96 -37.34 -17.58
C MET A 1 17.54 -37.27 -17.03
N ARG A 2 17.15 -38.13 -16.07
CA ARG A 2 15.82 -38.08 -15.43
C ARG A 2 15.98 -37.48 -14.04
N ILE A 3 15.37 -36.32 -13.79
CA ILE A 3 15.27 -35.74 -12.46
C ILE A 3 14.06 -36.39 -11.78
N ARG A 4 14.26 -36.97 -10.59
CA ARG A 4 13.19 -37.47 -9.74
C ARG A 4 13.07 -36.52 -8.55
N VAL A 5 11.92 -35.87 -8.41
CA VAL A 5 11.57 -35.09 -7.24
C VAL A 5 10.75 -35.99 -6.33
N ILE A 6 11.16 -36.13 -5.07
CA ILE A 6 10.44 -36.90 -4.05
C ILE A 6 9.91 -35.89 -3.05
N HIS A 7 8.59 -35.89 -2.84
CA HIS A 7 7.93 -35.13 -1.79
C HIS A 7 7.33 -36.11 -0.77
N SER A 8 7.53 -35.84 0.52
CA SER A 8 6.93 -36.60 1.62
C SER A 8 5.74 -35.85 2.24
N ILE A 9 4.90 -36.59 2.98
CA ILE A 9 3.79 -35.99 3.74
C ILE A 9 4.34 -35.02 4.81
N ASP A 10 5.48 -35.34 5.43
CA ASP A 10 6.11 -34.49 6.45
C ASP A 10 6.60 -33.15 5.88
N GLU A 11 7.09 -33.15 4.64
CA GLU A 11 7.46 -31.91 3.92
C GLU A 11 6.23 -31.06 3.64
N LEU A 12 5.12 -31.66 3.19
CA LEU A 12 3.86 -30.95 3.00
C LEU A 12 3.36 -30.32 4.31
N VAL A 13 3.39 -31.07 5.42
CA VAL A 13 2.99 -30.54 6.74
C VAL A 13 3.88 -29.38 7.17
N ARG A 14 5.20 -29.49 6.96
CA ARG A 14 6.14 -28.41 7.25
C ARG A 14 5.85 -27.17 6.41
N ASP A 15 5.59 -27.33 5.12
CA ASP A 15 5.31 -26.22 4.21
C ASP A 15 4.01 -25.53 4.58
N LEU A 16 2.92 -26.30 4.79
CA LEU A 16 1.63 -25.76 5.21
C LEU A 16 1.73 -24.98 6.55
N ASN A 17 2.54 -25.45 7.49
CA ASN A 17 2.76 -24.76 8.77
C ASN A 17 3.52 -23.43 8.62
N ARG A 18 4.27 -23.23 7.54
CA ARG A 18 5.00 -21.97 7.29
C ARG A 18 4.15 -20.91 6.60
N ILE A 19 3.13 -21.34 5.83
CA ILE A 19 2.29 -20.43 5.03
C ILE A 19 1.67 -19.31 5.88
N PRO A 20 1.06 -19.53 7.06
CA PRO A 20 0.44 -18.43 7.82
C PRO A 20 1.41 -17.30 8.20
N VAL A 21 2.65 -17.66 8.57
CA VAL A 21 3.69 -16.69 8.93
C VAL A 21 4.13 -15.88 7.71
N LEU A 22 4.33 -16.55 6.57
CA LEU A 22 4.67 -15.90 5.31
C LEU A 22 3.52 -15.00 4.83
N ALA A 23 2.28 -15.51 4.85
CA ALA A 23 1.10 -14.79 4.43
C ALA A 23 0.86 -13.52 5.23
N SER A 24 1.05 -13.57 6.55
CA SER A 24 0.95 -12.39 7.40
C SER A 24 1.99 -11.32 7.04
N ARG A 25 3.24 -11.73 6.79
CA ARG A 25 4.33 -10.81 6.43
C ARG A 25 4.08 -10.21 5.05
N ASP A 26 3.78 -11.05 4.07
CA ASP A 26 3.67 -10.64 2.68
C ASP A 26 2.41 -9.79 2.46
N ALA A 27 1.30 -10.04 3.18
CA ALA A 27 0.13 -9.16 3.18
C ALA A 27 0.44 -7.76 3.75
N ARG A 28 1.25 -7.68 4.81
CA ARG A 28 1.71 -6.41 5.37
C ARG A 28 2.58 -5.65 4.35
N ASP A 29 3.49 -6.35 3.68
CA ASP A 29 4.39 -5.76 2.69
C ASP A 29 3.62 -5.30 1.45
N ALA A 30 2.63 -6.07 0.98
CA ALA A 30 1.74 -5.68 -0.11
C ALA A 30 0.96 -4.40 0.19
N VAL A 31 0.36 -4.30 1.39
CA VAL A 31 -0.35 -3.08 1.83
C VAL A 31 0.59 -1.88 1.88
N ARG A 32 1.80 -2.07 2.40
CA ARG A 32 2.82 -1.02 2.48
C ARG A 32 3.26 -0.55 1.10
N HIS A 33 3.50 -1.48 0.18
CA HIS A 33 3.87 -1.17 -1.20
C HIS A 33 2.74 -0.45 -1.95
N GLY A 34 1.49 -0.89 -1.76
CA GLY A 34 0.31 -0.20 -2.29
C GLY A 34 0.21 1.25 -1.82
N ALA A 35 0.41 1.49 -0.51
CA ALA A 35 0.39 2.86 0.04
C ALA A 35 1.56 3.71 -0.48
N MET A 36 2.75 3.14 -0.62
CA MET A 36 3.91 3.83 -1.21
C MET A 36 3.63 4.23 -2.66
N THR A 37 3.11 3.31 -3.47
CA THR A 37 2.80 3.56 -4.89
C THR A 37 1.66 4.58 -5.04
N GLY A 38 0.60 4.44 -4.24
CA GLY A 38 -0.49 5.41 -4.20
C GLY A 38 0.01 6.81 -3.86
N ASN A 39 0.88 6.93 -2.86
CA ASN A 39 1.50 8.21 -2.50
C ASN A 39 2.34 8.82 -3.60
N LEU A 40 3.14 8.01 -4.31
CA LEU A 40 3.97 8.49 -5.41
C LEU A 40 3.11 9.06 -6.54
N ILE A 41 2.05 8.35 -6.92
CA ILE A 41 1.11 8.78 -7.95
C ILE A 41 0.37 10.04 -7.50
N ALA A 42 -0.21 10.03 -6.30
CA ALA A 42 -0.92 11.19 -5.76
C ALA A 42 -0.03 12.42 -5.69
N LYS A 43 1.22 12.26 -5.25
CA LYS A 43 2.22 13.33 -5.20
C LYS A 43 2.55 13.88 -6.59
N GLU A 44 2.64 13.02 -7.59
CA GLU A 44 2.90 13.45 -8.97
C GLU A 44 1.71 14.20 -9.57
N HIS A 45 0.49 13.69 -9.38
CA HIS A 45 -0.73 14.40 -9.75
C HIS A 45 -0.86 15.74 -9.01
N ALA A 46 -0.50 15.78 -7.72
CA ALA A 46 -0.44 17.00 -6.95
C ALA A 46 0.57 17.98 -7.52
N ARG A 47 1.77 17.56 -7.94
CA ARG A 47 2.76 18.43 -8.59
C ARG A 47 2.22 19.07 -9.87
N GLY A 48 1.55 18.28 -10.72
CA GLY A 48 0.98 18.76 -11.98
C GLY A 48 -0.17 19.76 -11.80
N LYS A 49 -0.90 19.69 -10.67
CA LYS A 49 -2.06 20.54 -10.38
C LYS A 49 -1.80 21.67 -9.38
N SER A 50 -0.70 21.60 -8.63
CA SER A 50 -0.38 22.58 -7.58
C SER A 50 0.10 23.88 -8.21
N GLY A 51 -0.81 24.85 -8.34
CA GLY A 51 -0.47 26.21 -8.72
C GLY A 51 0.33 26.96 -7.63
N ARG A 52 0.49 28.28 -7.83
CA ARG A 52 1.28 29.17 -6.95
C ARG A 52 0.85 29.10 -5.47
N HIS A 53 -0.42 28.83 -5.20
CA HIS A 53 -1.01 28.72 -3.86
C HIS A 53 -0.79 27.35 -3.18
N GLY A 54 -0.52 26.29 -3.95
CA GLY A 54 -0.30 24.93 -3.49
C GLY A 54 1.17 24.48 -3.51
N LYS A 55 2.13 25.41 -3.65
CA LYS A 55 3.59 25.16 -3.77
C LYS A 55 4.14 24.07 -2.83
N HIS A 56 3.62 23.99 -1.61
CA HIS A 56 4.11 23.06 -0.60
C HIS A 56 3.26 21.78 -0.48
N TYR A 57 2.10 21.73 -1.11
CA TYR A 57 1.17 20.61 -1.06
C TYR A 57 1.82 19.28 -1.46
N PRO A 58 2.56 19.15 -2.59
CA PRO A 58 3.21 17.89 -2.92
C PRO A 58 4.31 17.47 -1.94
N ARG A 59 4.90 18.41 -1.20
CA ARG A 59 5.92 18.13 -0.17
C ARG A 59 5.31 17.64 1.15
N SER A 60 4.00 17.83 1.34
CA SER A 60 3.29 17.36 2.52
C SER A 60 2.93 15.87 2.47
N PHE A 61 2.98 15.26 1.28
CA PHE A 61 2.65 13.84 1.08
C PHE A 61 3.58 12.90 1.83
N THR A 62 2.98 11.97 2.56
CA THR A 62 3.65 10.85 3.22
C THR A 62 2.87 9.57 2.98
N TRP A 63 3.55 8.45 3.16
CA TRP A 63 2.97 7.12 3.25
C TRP A 63 3.42 6.44 4.55
N ASP A 64 2.87 5.27 4.85
CA ASP A 64 3.17 4.46 6.04
C ASP A 64 2.69 5.06 7.36
N ARG A 65 1.54 5.73 7.34
CA ARG A 65 0.85 6.04 8.59
C ARG A 65 0.15 4.76 9.06
N PRO A 66 0.28 4.34 10.33
CA PRO A 66 -0.60 3.32 10.86
C PRO A 66 -2.01 3.83 10.63
N ALA A 67 -2.82 3.11 9.86
CA ALA A 67 -4.18 3.59 9.66
C ALA A 67 -4.82 3.65 11.03
N GLN A 68 -5.43 4.80 11.35
CA GLN A 68 -6.23 4.90 12.56
C GLN A 68 -7.40 3.94 12.35
N SER A 69 -7.20 2.70 12.82
CA SER A 69 -8.22 1.66 12.82
C SER A 69 -9.32 2.15 13.76
N LEU A 70 -10.29 2.88 13.20
CA LEU A 70 -11.50 3.31 13.90
C LEU A 70 -12.35 2.10 14.32
N PHE A 71 -12.05 0.92 13.78
CA PHE A 71 -12.67 -0.36 14.11
C PHE A 71 -11.55 -1.35 14.40
N GLY A 72 -11.14 -1.46 15.67
CA GLY A 72 -9.99 -2.20 16.20
C GLY A 72 -9.88 -3.69 15.84
N GLY A 73 -9.83 -4.01 14.56
CA GLY A 73 -9.51 -5.32 14.02
C GLY A 73 -8.02 -5.40 13.69
N ALA A 74 -7.46 -6.60 13.85
CA ALA A 74 -6.09 -6.98 13.54
C ALA A 74 -5.79 -6.97 12.01
N GLY A 75 -6.20 -5.93 11.30
CA GLY A 75 -6.01 -5.75 9.87
C GLY A 75 -4.73 -4.98 9.55
N TRP A 76 -4.02 -5.40 8.51
CA TRP A 76 -2.93 -4.62 7.93
C TRP A 76 -3.52 -3.42 7.21
N SER A 77 -3.08 -2.22 7.59
CA SER A 77 -3.59 -0.98 7.03
C SER A 77 -2.47 0.05 6.98
N ALA A 78 -2.45 0.85 5.91
CA ALA A 78 -1.49 1.91 5.71
C ALA A 78 -2.18 3.07 5.01
N ASP A 79 -2.08 4.26 5.59
CA ASP A 79 -2.62 5.46 4.96
C ASP A 79 -1.52 6.25 4.25
N TYR A 80 -1.88 6.84 3.11
CA TYR A 80 -1.04 7.80 2.40
C TYR A 80 -1.80 9.10 2.11
N GLY A 81 -1.06 10.17 1.83
CA GLY A 81 -1.64 11.49 1.52
C GLY A 81 -0.93 12.65 2.21
N PRO A 82 -1.46 13.87 2.08
CA PRO A 82 -0.89 15.07 2.70
C PRO A 82 -0.97 15.00 4.23
N LEU A 83 0.12 15.37 4.91
CA LEU A 83 0.15 15.49 6.37
C LEU A 83 -0.43 16.84 6.81
N PRO A 84 -1.50 16.87 7.64
CA PRO A 84 -2.10 18.11 8.12
C PRO A 84 -1.10 19.06 8.82
N GLY A 85 -0.16 18.50 9.59
CA GLY A 85 0.86 19.28 10.30
C GLY A 85 2.02 19.81 9.43
N ARG A 86 2.03 19.54 8.12
CA ARG A 86 3.06 20.08 7.20
C ARG A 86 2.51 21.29 6.47
N ARG A 87 3.38 22.27 6.17
CA ARG A 87 3.03 23.42 5.32
C ARG A 87 2.51 22.91 3.97
N GLN A 88 1.30 23.31 3.60
CA GLN A 88 0.66 22.92 2.34
C GLN A 88 0.48 24.11 1.37
N GLY A 89 0.89 25.32 1.79
CA GLY A 89 0.65 26.57 1.06
C GLY A 89 -0.55 27.32 1.66
N GLY A 90 -0.85 28.53 1.18
CA GLY A 90 -1.97 29.36 1.67
C GLY A 90 -3.37 28.79 1.39
N MET A 91 -3.45 27.50 1.17
CA MET A 91 -4.67 26.72 1.22
C MET A 91 -5.03 26.57 2.71
N SER A 92 -6.19 27.09 3.10
CA SER A 92 -6.72 26.98 4.46
C SER A 92 -7.02 25.50 4.75
N PHE A 93 -6.00 24.76 5.22
CA PHE A 93 -6.12 23.38 5.66
C PHE A 93 -5.98 23.25 7.19
N GLU A 94 -5.86 24.37 7.91
CA GLU A 94 -5.59 24.38 9.35
C GLU A 94 -6.67 23.65 10.18
N GLU A 95 -7.83 23.34 9.59
CA GLU A 95 -8.87 22.52 10.23
C GLU A 95 -9.30 21.27 9.43
N GLY A 96 -8.60 20.94 8.34
CA GLY A 96 -9.06 19.92 7.40
C GLY A 96 -10.33 20.39 6.70
N SER A 97 -10.26 20.58 5.38
CA SER A 97 -11.41 21.06 4.63
C SER A 97 -12.52 19.98 4.61
N ARG A 98 -13.40 20.01 5.61
CA ARG A 98 -14.54 19.10 5.78
C ARG A 98 -15.52 19.12 4.61
N ASN A 99 -15.46 20.15 3.74
CA ASN A 99 -16.39 20.40 2.64
C ASN A 99 -15.72 20.60 1.27
N GLN A 100 -14.45 20.20 1.09
CA GLN A 100 -13.88 20.21 -0.27
C GLN A 100 -14.10 18.88 -0.98
N PRO A 101 -14.41 18.90 -2.29
CA PRO A 101 -14.53 17.68 -3.08
C PRO A 101 -13.25 16.86 -2.99
N ALA A 102 -13.38 15.54 -3.12
CA ALA A 102 -12.26 14.62 -3.07
C ALA A 102 -11.11 15.11 -3.95
N HIS A 103 -9.92 15.26 -3.35
CA HIS A 103 -8.72 15.70 -4.05
C HIS A 103 -8.46 14.74 -5.22
N GLY A 104 -8.56 15.24 -6.45
CA GLY A 104 -8.47 14.40 -7.66
C GLY A 104 -7.11 13.71 -7.83
N ASP A 105 -6.09 14.13 -7.08
CA ASP A 105 -4.82 13.43 -6.92
C ASP A 105 -4.95 12.12 -6.12
N LEU A 106 -5.70 12.10 -5.03
CA LEU A 106 -5.96 10.88 -4.26
C LEU A 106 -6.87 9.92 -5.03
N GLU A 107 -7.87 10.45 -5.74
CA GLU A 107 -8.73 9.62 -6.60
C GLU A 107 -7.94 8.98 -7.74
N ALA A 108 -7.03 9.73 -8.38
CA ALA A 108 -6.17 9.21 -9.44
C ALA A 108 -5.23 8.09 -8.95
N SER A 109 -4.80 8.14 -7.69
CA SER A 109 -3.93 7.11 -7.10
C SER A 109 -4.65 5.86 -6.60
N ARG A 110 -5.98 5.92 -6.41
CA ARG A 110 -6.76 4.85 -5.76
C ARG A 110 -6.69 3.54 -6.53
N THR A 111 -7.07 3.56 -7.80
CA THR A 111 -7.11 2.34 -8.64
C THR A 111 -5.72 1.71 -8.81
N PRO A 112 -4.65 2.46 -9.12
CA PRO A 112 -3.30 1.91 -9.16
C PRO A 112 -2.84 1.30 -7.83
N ALA A 113 -3.10 1.95 -6.69
CA ALA A 113 -2.72 1.44 -5.39
C ALA A 113 -3.40 0.10 -5.07
N ILE A 114 -4.70 -0.02 -5.33
CA ILE A 114 -5.45 -1.27 -5.17
C ILE A 114 -4.90 -2.36 -6.11
N GLY A 115 -4.58 -2.00 -7.35
CA GLY A 115 -4.00 -2.93 -8.33
C GLY A 115 -2.67 -3.52 -7.87
N VAL A 116 -1.79 -2.70 -7.28
CA VAL A 116 -0.50 -3.14 -6.73
C VAL A 116 -0.70 -4.13 -5.58
N VAL A 117 -1.58 -3.81 -4.63
CA VAL A 117 -1.87 -4.73 -3.51
C VAL A 117 -2.38 -6.06 -4.03
N ALA A 118 -3.33 -6.05 -4.96
CA ALA A 118 -3.88 -7.27 -5.54
C ALA A 118 -2.82 -8.11 -6.28
N GLN A 119 -1.93 -7.45 -7.02
CA GLN A 119 -0.83 -8.12 -7.73
C GLN A 119 0.19 -8.72 -6.77
N ASP A 120 0.57 -8.01 -5.72
CA ASP A 120 1.54 -8.47 -4.73
C ASP A 120 0.99 -9.64 -3.91
N VAL A 121 -0.27 -9.56 -3.47
CA VAL A 121 -0.94 -10.68 -2.78
C VAL A 121 -1.00 -11.91 -3.68
N ARG A 122 -1.37 -11.74 -4.96
CA ARG A 122 -1.40 -12.85 -5.92
C ARG A 122 -0.02 -13.49 -6.08
N ARG A 123 1.04 -12.68 -6.26
CA ARG A 123 2.42 -13.20 -6.39
C ARG A 123 2.85 -13.94 -5.13
N ALA A 124 2.58 -13.37 -3.95
CA ALA A 124 2.91 -14.00 -2.68
C ALA A 124 2.20 -15.36 -2.52
N MET A 125 0.91 -15.44 -2.90
CA MET A 125 0.18 -16.71 -2.89
C MET A 125 0.84 -17.77 -3.78
N ASP A 126 1.29 -17.39 -4.98
CA ASP A 126 2.01 -18.31 -5.87
C ASP A 126 3.32 -18.79 -5.21
N ASP A 127 4.06 -17.90 -4.54
CA ASP A 127 5.32 -18.21 -3.86
C ASP A 127 5.14 -19.09 -2.60
N TRP A 128 4.00 -18.99 -1.91
CA TRP A 128 3.71 -19.81 -0.71
C TRP A 128 3.56 -21.29 -1.04
N PHE A 129 2.94 -21.59 -2.18
CA PHE A 129 2.70 -22.97 -2.61
C PHE A 129 3.77 -23.46 -3.58
N TRP A 130 4.29 -22.59 -4.46
CA TRP A 130 5.16 -22.95 -5.58
C TRP A 130 6.45 -22.10 -5.64
N PRO A 131 7.29 -22.13 -4.59
CA PRO A 131 8.48 -21.29 -4.55
C PRO A 131 9.42 -21.53 -5.74
N GLY A 132 9.87 -20.45 -6.39
CA GLY A 132 10.85 -20.49 -7.48
C GLY A 132 10.27 -20.58 -8.90
N ARG A 133 8.98 -20.27 -9.09
CA ARG A 133 8.34 -20.18 -10.43
C ARG A 133 8.10 -18.74 -10.93
N GLY A 134 8.50 -17.73 -10.14
CA GLY A 134 8.35 -16.30 -10.45
C GLY A 134 9.51 -15.71 -11.23
#